data_AF-A0A948CF04-F1
#
_entry.id   AF-A0A948CF04-F1
#
_cell.length_a   1.000
_cell.length_b   1.000
_cell.length_c   1.000
_cell.angle_alpha   90.00
_cell.angle_beta   90.00
_cell.angle_gamma   90.00
#
_symmetry.space_group_name_H-M   'P 1'
#
loop_
_entity.id
_entity.type
_entity.pdbx_description
1 polymer ?
#
loop_
_entity_poly.entity_id
_entity_poly.type
_entity_poly.pdbx_seq_one_letter_code
_entity_poly.pdbx_strand_id
1 'polypeptide(L)'
;MLPLSGRLAWWGTSWLRGAVGPDDLLDAVIAGDVTHVVLGTDGPGGLLSALAELRTRGASAFGAAFPAEGDLVGLGGPREFNDAALDVGEAVVALGCDAGLVPSRVGPTVEWTVLQARRRQVPDVGEADRELRSVLIDTAQRLADLDVARWRPEIADRLMNLRRRPSLVAAPGVPSRCVDLAARALQALEIADLALEDDGAALSVHEIDRRRGALTPLARAGRRALVAACSPDGWPPA
;
A
#
# COMPACT_ATOMS: atom_id res chain seq x y z
N MET A 1 -10.48 -1.79 -3.10
CA MET A 1 -9.48 -2.59 -3.86
C MET A 1 -8.11 -2.34 -3.25
N LEU A 2 -7.10 -3.14 -3.60
CA LEU A 2 -5.71 -2.79 -3.28
C LEU A 2 -5.26 -1.56 -4.07
N PRO A 3 -4.33 -0.74 -3.52
CA PRO A 3 -3.64 0.30 -4.28
C PRO A 3 -2.86 -0.28 -5.46
N LEU A 4 -2.43 0.58 -6.39
CA LEU A 4 -1.76 0.18 -7.63
C LEU A 4 -0.53 -0.70 -7.34
N SER A 5 0.32 -0.24 -6.43
CA SER A 5 1.55 -0.94 -6.07
C SER A 5 1.27 -2.26 -5.35
N GLY A 6 0.20 -2.32 -4.53
CA GLY A 6 -0.23 -3.56 -3.88
C GLY A 6 -0.71 -4.62 -4.87
N ARG A 7 -1.48 -4.21 -5.89
CA ARG A 7 -1.92 -5.11 -6.98
C ARG A 7 -0.74 -5.66 -7.76
N LEU A 8 0.17 -4.78 -8.21
CA LEU A 8 1.36 -5.18 -8.97
C LEU A 8 2.27 -6.10 -8.14
N ALA A 9 2.47 -5.80 -6.85
CA ALA A 9 3.28 -6.64 -5.97
C ALA A 9 2.74 -8.07 -5.85
N TRP A 10 1.43 -8.21 -5.61
CA TRP A 10 0.81 -9.53 -5.46
C TRP A 10 0.79 -10.32 -6.77
N TRP A 11 0.23 -9.74 -7.83
CA TRP A 11 0.03 -10.43 -9.10
C TRP A 11 1.34 -10.60 -9.86
N GLY A 12 2.22 -9.61 -9.85
CA GLY A 12 3.54 -9.70 -10.46
C GLY A 12 4.39 -10.79 -9.80
N THR A 13 4.34 -10.94 -8.47
CA THR A 13 5.04 -12.02 -7.78
C THR A 13 4.45 -13.39 -8.13
N SER A 14 3.12 -13.52 -8.15
CA SER A 14 2.44 -14.75 -8.58
C SER A 14 2.87 -15.17 -9.99
N TRP A 15 2.95 -14.20 -10.92
CA TRP A 15 3.40 -14.42 -12.29
C TRP A 15 4.88 -14.82 -12.38
N LEU A 16 5.78 -14.14 -11.65
CA LEU A 16 7.20 -14.52 -11.60
C LEU A 16 7.41 -15.94 -11.04
N ARG A 17 6.54 -16.38 -10.14
CA ARG A 17 6.51 -17.75 -9.59
C ARG A 17 5.78 -18.76 -10.48
N GLY A 18 5.22 -18.33 -11.62
CA GLY A 18 4.52 -19.21 -12.57
C GLY A 18 3.14 -19.68 -12.11
N ALA A 19 2.54 -19.05 -11.10
CA ALA A 19 1.24 -19.43 -10.57
C ALA A 19 0.05 -18.83 -11.36
N VAL A 20 0.30 -17.82 -12.21
CA VAL A 20 -0.68 -17.19 -13.10
C VAL A 20 -0.07 -16.86 -14.46
N GLY A 21 -0.91 -16.74 -15.49
CA GLY A 21 -0.50 -16.31 -16.83
C GLY A 21 -0.33 -14.79 -16.95
N PRO A 22 0.22 -14.31 -18.09
CA PRO A 22 0.33 -12.88 -18.38
C PRO A 22 -1.02 -12.15 -18.44
N ASP A 23 -2.06 -12.79 -18.96
CA ASP A 23 -3.39 -12.18 -19.09
C ASP A 23 -4.04 -11.96 -17.72
N ASP A 24 -4.00 -12.97 -16.84
CA ASP A 24 -4.48 -12.86 -15.44
C ASP A 24 -3.78 -11.72 -14.68
N LEU A 25 -2.47 -11.58 -14.89
CA LEU A 25 -1.67 -10.49 -14.32
C LEU A 25 -2.16 -9.13 -14.83
N LEU A 26 -2.32 -8.97 -16.14
CA LEU A 26 -2.74 -7.70 -16.75
C LEU A 26 -4.15 -7.33 -16.32
N ASP A 27 -5.10 -8.26 -16.37
CA ASP A 27 -6.49 -8.03 -15.97
C ASP A 27 -6.59 -7.55 -14.52
N ALA A 28 -5.82 -8.18 -13.62
CA ALA A 28 -5.83 -7.82 -12.21
C ALA A 28 -5.11 -6.49 -11.90
N VAL A 29 -4.00 -6.18 -12.59
CA VAL A 29 -3.24 -4.94 -12.35
C VAL A 29 -3.89 -3.73 -13.02
N ILE A 30 -4.56 -3.91 -14.17
CA ILE A 30 -5.33 -2.86 -14.82
C ILE A 30 -6.63 -2.64 -14.06
N ALA A 31 -7.40 -3.70 -13.77
CA ALA A 31 -8.70 -3.71 -13.09
C ALA A 31 -9.56 -2.44 -13.30
N GLY A 32 -9.80 -2.10 -14.57
CA GLY A 32 -10.69 -1.01 -14.97
C GLY A 32 -10.00 0.28 -15.39
N ASP A 33 -8.68 0.43 -15.20
CA ASP A 33 -7.91 1.50 -15.84
C ASP A 33 -7.91 1.31 -17.37
N VAL A 34 -7.70 2.37 -18.17
CA VAL A 34 -7.70 2.24 -19.65
C VAL A 34 -6.48 1.47 -20.14
N THR A 35 -5.30 1.81 -19.60
CA THR A 35 -4.05 1.12 -19.90
C THR A 35 -2.99 1.49 -18.88
N HIS A 36 -1.95 0.66 -18.79
CA HIS A 36 -0.76 0.88 -17.97
C HIS A 36 0.46 0.92 -18.88
N VAL A 37 1.19 2.03 -18.85
CA VAL A 37 2.44 2.23 -19.61
C VAL A 37 3.62 2.35 -18.65
N VAL A 38 4.80 2.01 -19.12
CA VAL A 38 6.04 2.06 -18.33
C VAL A 38 7.01 3.00 -19.00
N LEU A 39 7.48 4.00 -18.26
CA LEU A 39 8.48 4.95 -18.66
C LEU A 39 9.85 4.41 -18.22
N GLY A 40 10.59 3.84 -19.17
CA GLY A 40 11.96 3.34 -18.98
C GLY A 40 12.98 4.18 -19.74
N THR A 41 14.25 3.79 -19.65
CA THR A 41 15.37 4.48 -20.31
C THR A 41 15.31 4.42 -21.84
N ASP A 42 14.67 3.39 -22.39
CA ASP A 42 14.54 3.17 -23.84
C ASP A 42 13.21 3.70 -24.41
N GLY A 43 12.48 4.50 -23.64
CA GLY A 43 11.18 5.08 -24.02
C GLY A 43 9.98 4.36 -23.39
N PRO A 44 8.75 4.82 -23.71
CA PRO A 44 7.52 4.24 -23.17
C PRO A 44 7.26 2.84 -23.73
N GLY A 45 7.01 1.88 -22.84
CA GLY A 45 6.67 0.50 -23.18
C GLY A 45 5.38 0.02 -22.48
N GLY A 46 4.89 -1.15 -22.88
CA GLY A 46 3.78 -1.81 -22.19
C GLY A 46 4.19 -2.46 -20.87
N LEU A 47 3.27 -2.52 -19.90
CA LEU A 47 3.53 -3.09 -18.58
C LEU A 47 4.14 -4.49 -18.63
N LEU A 48 3.54 -5.42 -19.39
CA LEU A 48 4.03 -6.80 -19.47
C LEU A 48 5.47 -6.89 -20.00
N SER A 49 5.80 -6.11 -21.03
CA SER A 49 7.15 -6.10 -21.62
C SER A 49 8.19 -5.61 -20.62
N ALA A 50 7.88 -4.56 -19.85
CA ALA A 50 8.77 -4.06 -18.81
C ALA A 50 8.95 -5.09 -17.67
N LEU A 51 7.89 -5.76 -17.24
CA LEU A 51 7.98 -6.80 -16.22
C LEU A 51 8.80 -8.02 -16.71
N ALA A 52 8.70 -8.37 -17.99
CA ALA A 52 9.51 -9.41 -18.62
C ALA A 52 11.00 -9.02 -18.72
N GLU A 53 11.29 -7.75 -18.97
CA GLU A 53 12.66 -7.25 -18.91
C GLU A 53 13.22 -7.33 -17.48
N LEU A 54 12.47 -6.91 -16.47
CA LEU A 54 12.87 -7.02 -15.06
C LEU A 54 13.11 -8.46 -14.65
N ARG A 55 12.27 -9.41 -15.10
CA ARG A 55 12.49 -10.85 -14.93
C ARG A 55 13.82 -11.30 -15.52
N THR A 56 14.13 -10.87 -16.75
CA THR A 56 15.39 -11.18 -17.45
C THR A 56 16.61 -10.62 -16.70
N ARG A 57 16.43 -9.47 -16.03
CA ARG A 57 17.44 -8.84 -15.16
C ARG A 57 17.56 -9.47 -13.76
N GLY A 58 16.78 -10.51 -13.46
CA GLY A 58 16.86 -11.26 -12.20
C GLY A 58 15.78 -10.94 -11.18
N ALA A 59 14.73 -10.19 -11.54
CA ALA A 59 13.60 -9.98 -10.64
C ALA A 59 12.94 -11.33 -10.30
N SER A 60 12.86 -11.64 -9.00
CA SER A 60 12.27 -12.89 -8.48
C SER A 60 10.92 -12.68 -7.80
N ALA A 61 10.63 -11.45 -7.40
CA ALA A 61 9.35 -11.05 -6.80
C ALA A 61 9.21 -9.51 -6.82
N PHE A 62 8.04 -9.01 -6.44
CA PHE A 62 7.76 -7.59 -6.30
C PHE A 62 7.19 -7.28 -4.93
N GLY A 63 7.67 -6.22 -4.28
CA GLY A 63 7.18 -5.78 -2.98
C GLY A 63 6.73 -4.32 -3.02
N ALA A 64 5.55 -4.04 -2.46
CA ALA A 64 5.03 -2.67 -2.42
C ALA A 64 5.58 -1.86 -1.22
N ALA A 65 5.61 -0.54 -1.40
CA ALA A 65 5.90 0.46 -0.39
C ALA A 65 4.82 1.56 -0.42
N PHE A 66 4.50 2.11 0.75
CA PHE A 66 3.47 3.14 0.92
C PHE A 66 4.02 4.28 1.78
N PRO A 67 5.02 5.03 1.28
CA PRO A 67 5.72 6.03 2.07
C PRO A 67 4.81 7.22 2.41
N ALA A 68 5.17 7.90 3.49
CA ALA A 68 4.66 9.21 3.85
C ALA A 68 5.78 10.03 4.47
N GLU A 69 5.58 11.33 4.65
CA GLU A 69 6.57 12.17 5.32
C GLU A 69 6.97 11.59 6.69
N GLY A 70 8.27 11.39 6.90
CA GLY A 70 8.81 10.78 8.12
C GLY A 70 8.67 9.25 8.22
N ASP A 71 8.08 8.57 7.23
CA ASP A 71 7.96 7.11 7.17
C ASP A 71 8.25 6.56 5.77
N LEU A 72 9.45 6.01 5.58
CA LEU A 72 9.95 5.45 4.32
C LEU A 72 10.01 3.91 4.32
N VAL A 73 9.27 3.25 5.23
CA VAL A 73 9.30 1.79 5.36
C VAL A 73 8.92 1.12 4.04
N GLY A 74 9.67 0.07 3.66
CA GLY A 74 9.49 -0.63 2.39
C GLY A 74 10.25 -0.03 1.22
N LEU A 75 10.83 1.17 1.35
CA LEU A 75 11.76 1.74 0.38
C LEU A 75 13.22 1.34 0.70
N GLY A 76 14.09 1.44 -0.30
CA GLY A 76 15.53 1.16 -0.18
C GLY A 76 16.44 2.32 -0.59
N GLY A 77 15.90 3.43 -1.09
CA GLY A 77 16.67 4.43 -1.82
C GLY A 77 17.03 3.97 -3.24
N PRO A 78 17.73 4.79 -4.04
CA PRO A 78 18.36 6.08 -3.70
C PRO A 78 17.35 7.22 -3.53
N ARG A 79 17.85 8.43 -3.25
CA ARG A 79 17.03 9.63 -3.03
C ARG A 79 15.98 9.85 -4.13
N GLU A 80 16.37 9.74 -5.39
CA GLU A 80 15.45 9.97 -6.53
C GLU A 80 14.22 9.05 -6.48
N PHE A 81 14.42 7.76 -6.19
CA PHE A 81 13.31 6.81 -6.02
C PHE A 81 12.46 7.13 -4.79
N ASN A 82 13.09 7.49 -3.67
CA ASN A 82 12.37 7.84 -2.46
C ASN A 82 11.53 9.12 -2.62
N ASP A 83 12.10 10.17 -3.24
CA ASP A 83 11.43 11.44 -3.47
C ASP A 83 10.22 11.22 -4.41
N ALA A 84 10.40 10.50 -5.52
CA ALA A 84 9.30 10.16 -6.43
C ALA A 84 8.21 9.31 -5.76
N ALA A 85 8.60 8.33 -4.95
CA ALA A 85 7.66 7.48 -4.21
C ALA A 85 6.91 8.27 -3.13
N LEU A 86 7.56 9.23 -2.46
CA LEU A 86 6.93 10.11 -1.47
C LEU A 86 5.89 11.04 -2.10
N ASP A 87 6.20 11.60 -3.27
CA ASP A 87 5.28 12.52 -3.98
C ASP A 87 3.97 11.82 -4.36
N VAL A 88 4.04 10.53 -4.69
CA VAL A 88 2.88 9.69 -5.06
C VAL A 88 2.23 9.01 -3.85
N GLY A 89 3.04 8.64 -2.84
CA GLY A 89 2.63 7.81 -1.71
C GLY A 89 2.61 6.30 -2.00
N GLU A 90 3.10 5.87 -3.16
CA GLU A 90 3.15 4.47 -3.58
C GLU A 90 4.43 4.14 -4.36
N ALA A 91 4.97 2.95 -4.17
CA ALA A 91 6.00 2.39 -5.05
C ALA A 91 6.03 0.85 -5.01
N VAL A 92 6.68 0.26 -6.02
CA VAL A 92 7.05 -1.15 -6.06
C VAL A 92 8.56 -1.29 -6.17
N VAL A 93 9.14 -2.20 -5.41
CA VAL A 93 10.54 -2.61 -5.53
C VAL A 93 10.57 -4.00 -6.16
N ALA A 94 11.33 -4.15 -7.25
CA ALA A 94 11.63 -5.47 -7.82
C ALA A 94 12.72 -6.12 -6.97
N LEU A 95 12.44 -7.31 -6.41
CA LEU A 95 13.42 -8.05 -5.60
C LEU A 95 14.33 -8.85 -6.53
N GLY A 96 15.64 -8.80 -6.28
CA GLY A 96 16.64 -9.51 -7.09
C GLY A 96 17.26 -8.68 -8.21
N CYS A 97 16.74 -7.47 -8.46
CA CYS A 97 17.39 -6.47 -9.32
C CYS A 97 17.23 -5.06 -8.73
N ASP A 98 18.18 -4.16 -8.99
CA ASP A 98 18.21 -2.81 -8.43
C ASP A 98 17.24 -1.85 -9.14
N ALA A 99 15.95 -2.21 -9.20
CA ALA A 99 14.90 -1.47 -9.90
C ALA A 99 13.64 -1.28 -9.04
N GLY A 100 13.05 -0.11 -9.14
CA GLY A 100 11.76 0.24 -8.55
C GLY A 100 10.83 0.87 -9.58
N LEU A 101 9.53 0.80 -9.33
CA LEU A 101 8.51 1.42 -10.16
C LEU A 101 7.66 2.35 -9.28
N VAL A 102 7.42 3.57 -9.76
CA VAL A 102 6.53 4.54 -9.12
C VAL A 102 5.34 4.80 -10.03
N PRO A 103 4.10 4.51 -9.61
CA PRO A 103 2.92 4.78 -10.44
C PRO A 103 2.54 6.26 -10.41
N SER A 104 1.98 6.76 -11.50
CA SER A 104 1.32 8.07 -11.57
C SER A 104 0.05 7.96 -12.41
N ARG A 105 -1.02 8.63 -11.99
CA ARG A 105 -2.28 8.67 -12.76
C ARG A 105 -2.26 9.89 -13.68
N VAL A 106 -2.25 9.64 -14.99
CA VAL A 106 -2.28 10.67 -16.03
C VAL A 106 -3.56 10.50 -16.84
N GLY A 107 -4.59 11.27 -16.45
CA GLY A 107 -5.94 11.08 -16.98
C GLY A 107 -6.46 9.67 -16.68
N PRO A 108 -6.94 8.90 -17.68
CA PRO A 108 -7.42 7.53 -17.48
C PRO A 108 -6.31 6.46 -17.53
N THR A 109 -5.05 6.87 -17.71
CA THR A 109 -3.89 5.99 -17.86
C THR A 109 -3.04 5.99 -16.60
N VAL A 110 -2.42 4.84 -16.29
CA VAL A 110 -1.39 4.75 -15.25
C VAL A 110 -0.02 4.67 -15.91
N GLU A 111 0.87 5.58 -15.55
CA GLU A 111 2.26 5.58 -15.97
C GLU A 111 3.15 5.08 -14.84
N TRP A 112 4.00 4.09 -15.10
CA TRP A 112 4.96 3.58 -14.14
C TRP A 112 6.36 4.07 -14.50
N THR A 113 6.96 4.89 -13.66
CA THR A 113 8.35 5.35 -13.86
C THR A 113 9.30 4.34 -13.27
N VAL A 114 10.23 3.81 -14.08
CA VAL A 114 11.28 2.90 -13.60
C VAL A 114 12.47 3.70 -13.11
N LEU A 115 12.83 3.50 -11.84
CA LEU A 115 13.96 4.17 -11.19
C LEU A 115 14.91 3.13 -10.59
N GLN A 116 16.15 3.54 -10.33
CA GLN A 116 17.05 2.70 -9.55
C GLN A 116 16.47 2.51 -8.14
N ALA A 117 16.46 1.28 -7.64
CA ALA A 117 16.11 0.98 -6.27
C ALA A 117 17.20 0.11 -5.62
N ARG A 118 17.17 0.00 -4.29
CA ARG A 118 18.03 -0.91 -3.53
C ARG A 118 17.20 -1.84 -2.67
N ARG A 119 17.88 -2.80 -2.05
CA ARG A 119 17.29 -3.69 -1.04
C ARG A 119 16.54 -2.86 0.02
N ARG A 120 15.25 -3.13 0.15
CA ARG A 120 14.36 -2.53 1.13
C ARG A 120 14.39 -3.27 2.48
N GLN A 121 13.97 -2.58 3.53
CA GLN A 121 13.63 -3.19 4.81
C GLN A 121 12.12 -3.28 4.96
N VAL A 122 11.63 -4.44 5.40
CA VAL A 122 10.20 -4.71 5.57
C VAL A 122 9.89 -5.16 6.99
N PRO A 123 8.75 -4.74 7.56
CA PRO A 123 8.29 -5.30 8.82
C PRO A 123 7.92 -6.77 8.66
N ASP A 124 8.05 -7.55 9.74
CA ASP A 124 7.45 -8.87 9.81
C ASP A 124 5.91 -8.76 9.80
N VAL A 125 5.24 -9.69 9.12
CA VAL A 125 3.77 -9.69 8.98
C VAL A 125 3.09 -9.82 10.34
N GLY A 126 3.61 -10.69 11.23
CA GLY A 126 3.03 -10.92 12.55
C GLY A 126 3.30 -9.77 13.52
N GLU A 127 4.46 -9.10 13.40
CA GLU A 127 4.74 -7.86 14.12
C GLU A 127 3.84 -6.71 13.69
N ALA A 128 3.73 -6.47 12.38
CA ALA A 128 2.90 -5.40 11.85
C ALA A 128 1.40 -5.61 12.17
N ASP A 129 0.93 -6.86 12.19
CA ASP A 129 -0.45 -7.17 12.61
C ASP A 129 -0.69 -6.85 14.09
N ARG A 130 0.26 -7.19 14.97
CA ARG A 130 0.16 -6.87 16.41
C ARG A 130 0.21 -5.36 16.65
N GLU A 131 1.12 -4.65 15.98
CA GLU A 131 1.23 -3.19 16.04
C GLU A 131 -0.09 -2.53 15.60
N LEU A 132 -0.61 -2.90 14.42
CA LEU A 132 -1.85 -2.35 13.89
C LEU A 132 -3.03 -2.57 14.84
N ARG A 133 -3.16 -3.78 15.42
CA ARG A 133 -4.24 -4.08 16.37
C ARG A 133 -4.13 -3.25 17.64
N SER A 134 -2.92 -3.06 18.18
CA SER A 134 -2.69 -2.24 19.36
C SER A 134 -3.07 -0.78 19.08
N VAL A 135 -2.54 -0.21 18.00
CA VAL A 135 -2.75 1.19 17.63
C VAL A 135 -4.22 1.47 17.34
N LEU A 136 -4.94 0.54 16.72
CA LEU A 136 -6.38 0.68 16.46
C LEU A 136 -7.19 0.79 17.75
N ILE A 137 -6.88 -0.03 18.76
CA ILE A 137 -7.55 0.02 20.07
C ILE A 137 -7.26 1.37 20.74
N ASP A 138 -5.99 1.78 20.79
CA ASP A 138 -5.58 3.05 21.39
C ASP A 138 -6.23 4.25 20.69
N THR A 139 -6.34 4.20 19.36
CA THR A 139 -6.97 5.24 18.55
C THR A 139 -8.47 5.31 18.85
N ALA A 140 -9.15 4.17 18.91
CA ALA A 140 -10.58 4.13 19.24
C ALA A 140 -10.87 4.70 20.64
N GLN A 141 -10.02 4.40 21.63
CA GLN A 141 -10.13 4.96 22.98
C GLN A 141 -9.95 6.49 22.96
N ARG A 142 -8.89 6.99 22.31
CA ARG A 142 -8.63 8.45 22.20
C ARG A 142 -9.76 9.17 21.49
N LEU A 143 -10.33 8.60 20.42
CA LEU A 143 -11.45 9.20 19.71
C LEU A 143 -12.75 9.17 20.55
N ALA A 144 -12.96 8.13 21.37
CA ALA A 144 -14.09 8.09 22.30
C ALA A 144 -13.96 9.16 23.39
N ASP A 145 -12.75 9.35 23.95
CA ASP A 145 -12.47 10.39 24.97
C ASP A 145 -12.67 11.82 24.43
N LEU A 146 -12.52 12.00 23.11
CA LEU A 146 -12.77 13.26 22.40
C LEU A 146 -14.25 13.45 21.99
N ASP A 147 -15.17 12.60 22.46
CA ASP A 147 -16.61 12.62 22.14
C ASP A 147 -16.91 12.63 20.62
N VAL A 148 -16.05 11.99 19.82
CA VAL A 148 -16.15 12.00 18.33
C VAL A 148 -17.46 11.38 17.84
N ALA A 149 -17.99 10.40 18.56
CA ALA A 149 -19.26 9.74 18.21
C ALA A 149 -20.44 10.72 18.13
N ARG A 150 -20.39 11.83 18.90
CA ARG A 150 -21.46 12.83 18.93
C ARG A 150 -21.50 13.71 17.67
N TRP A 151 -20.35 13.94 17.02
CA TRP A 151 -20.25 14.89 15.90
C TRP A 151 -19.74 14.28 14.59
N ARG A 152 -19.23 13.04 14.60
CA ARG A 152 -18.83 12.25 13.41
C ARG A 152 -19.33 10.80 13.51
N PRO A 153 -20.65 10.56 13.38
CA PRO A 153 -21.22 9.22 13.48
C PRO A 153 -20.63 8.24 12.44
N GLU A 154 -20.24 8.72 11.26
CA GLU A 154 -19.61 7.89 10.22
C GLU A 154 -18.29 7.25 10.67
N ILE A 155 -17.44 7.97 11.40
CA ILE A 155 -16.18 7.44 11.94
C ILE A 155 -16.48 6.38 13.01
N ALA A 156 -17.45 6.66 13.89
CA ALA A 156 -17.88 5.72 14.91
C ALA A 156 -18.45 4.44 14.27
N ASP A 157 -19.30 4.58 13.24
CA ASP A 157 -19.85 3.45 12.49
C ASP A 157 -18.74 2.62 11.85
N ARG A 158 -17.70 3.24 11.28
CA ARG A 158 -16.56 2.51 10.71
C ARG A 158 -15.74 1.77 11.77
N LEU A 159 -15.52 2.40 12.93
CA LEU A 159 -14.89 1.75 14.09
C LEU A 159 -15.76 0.62 14.68
N MET A 160 -17.09 0.72 14.60
CA MET A 160 -17.99 -0.37 15.01
C MET A 160 -18.09 -1.49 13.96
N ASN A 161 -17.86 -1.16 12.68
CA ASN A 161 -17.88 -2.07 11.54
C ASN A 161 -16.53 -2.71 11.22
N LEU A 162 -15.59 -2.79 12.18
CA LEU A 162 -14.28 -3.47 12.00
C LEU A 162 -14.39 -4.94 11.54
N ARG A 163 -15.56 -5.57 11.71
CA ARG A 163 -15.83 -6.92 11.21
C ARG A 163 -16.12 -6.97 9.70
N ARG A 164 -16.61 -5.88 9.09
CA ARG A 164 -16.85 -5.78 7.64
C ARG A 164 -15.61 -5.19 6.97
N ARG A 165 -14.71 -6.09 6.56
CA ARG A 165 -13.47 -5.74 5.88
C ARG A 165 -13.67 -5.73 4.36
N PRO A 166 -12.91 -4.92 3.61
CA PRO A 166 -12.93 -5.00 2.15
C PRO A 166 -12.56 -6.41 1.70
N SER A 167 -13.36 -6.99 0.81
CA SER A 167 -13.01 -8.25 0.15
C SER A 167 -11.92 -7.95 -0.89
N LEU A 168 -10.72 -8.49 -0.66
CA LEU A 168 -9.60 -8.35 -1.57
C LEU A 168 -9.49 -9.59 -2.44
N VAL A 169 -9.36 -9.39 -3.75
CA VAL A 169 -9.04 -10.46 -4.68
C VAL A 169 -7.55 -10.75 -4.56
N ALA A 170 -7.22 -11.90 -3.97
CA ALA A 170 -5.84 -12.33 -3.78
C ALA A 170 -5.33 -13.05 -5.03
N ALA A 171 -4.09 -12.75 -5.42
CA ALA A 171 -3.39 -13.55 -6.43
C ALA A 171 -3.08 -14.94 -5.86
N PRO A 172 -3.04 -16.00 -6.69
CA PRO A 172 -2.52 -17.30 -6.29
C PRO A 172 -1.16 -17.22 -5.58
N GLY A 173 -0.99 -17.99 -4.51
CA GLY A 173 0.24 -17.99 -3.71
C GLY A 173 0.35 -16.90 -2.64
N VAL A 174 -0.53 -15.88 -2.62
CA VAL A 174 -0.58 -14.90 -1.53
C VAL A 174 -1.12 -15.58 -0.25
N PRO A 175 -0.39 -15.56 0.88
CA PRO A 175 -0.87 -16.15 2.12
C PRO A 175 -2.12 -15.46 2.67
N SER A 176 -3.08 -16.22 3.20
CA SER A 176 -4.34 -15.67 3.77
C SER A 176 -4.10 -14.61 4.83
N ARG A 177 -3.08 -14.80 5.70
CA ARG A 177 -2.68 -13.81 6.70
C ARG A 177 -2.28 -12.46 6.10
N CYS A 178 -1.66 -12.44 4.92
CA CYS A 178 -1.30 -11.21 4.21
C CYS A 178 -2.55 -10.55 3.64
N VAL A 179 -3.50 -11.33 3.11
CA VAL A 179 -4.79 -10.82 2.63
C VAL A 179 -5.59 -10.18 3.77
N ASP A 180 -5.69 -10.87 4.90
CA ASP A 180 -6.35 -10.37 6.11
C ASP A 180 -5.71 -9.09 6.64
N LEU A 181 -4.36 -9.04 6.69
CA LEU A 181 -3.62 -7.88 7.14
C LEU A 181 -3.80 -6.69 6.20
N ALA A 182 -3.71 -6.89 4.88
CA ALA A 182 -3.96 -5.83 3.90
C ALA A 182 -5.37 -5.25 4.04
N ALA A 183 -6.38 -6.10 4.21
CA ALA A 183 -7.75 -5.65 4.39
C ALA A 183 -7.94 -4.81 5.66
N ARG A 184 -7.30 -5.20 6.78
CA ARG A 184 -7.29 -4.40 8.02
C ARG A 184 -6.52 -3.09 7.86
N ALA A 185 -5.37 -3.13 7.19
CA ALA A 185 -4.55 -1.96 6.92
C ALA A 185 -5.30 -0.92 6.09
N LEU A 186 -5.95 -1.33 5.01
CA LEU A 186 -6.77 -0.43 4.19
C LEU A 186 -7.93 0.17 4.96
N GLN A 187 -8.59 -0.60 5.82
CA GLN A 187 -9.65 -0.07 6.68
C GLN A 187 -9.11 0.98 7.67
N ALA A 188 -7.93 0.75 8.25
CA ALA A 188 -7.30 1.72 9.15
C ALA A 188 -6.92 3.03 8.42
N LEU A 189 -6.43 2.92 7.18
CA LEU A 189 -6.13 4.07 6.33
C LEU A 189 -7.41 4.84 5.96
N GLU A 190 -8.47 4.14 5.56
CA GLU A 190 -9.78 4.75 5.28
C GLU A 190 -10.33 5.49 6.52
N ILE A 191 -10.22 4.91 7.71
CA ILE A 191 -10.61 5.58 8.96
C ILE A 191 -9.78 6.84 9.19
N ALA A 192 -8.45 6.76 9.00
CA ALA A 192 -7.58 7.91 9.18
C ALA A 192 -7.87 9.02 8.17
N ASP A 193 -8.10 8.68 6.91
CA ASP A 193 -8.38 9.63 5.83
C ASP A 193 -9.74 10.31 6.04
N LEU A 194 -10.81 9.56 6.28
CA LEU A 194 -12.14 10.11 6.64
C LEU A 194 -12.08 10.99 7.89
N ALA A 195 -11.18 10.65 8.81
CA ALA A 195 -11.00 11.41 10.02
C ALA A 195 -10.04 12.60 9.87
N LEU A 196 -9.42 12.80 8.71
CA LEU A 196 -8.66 14.01 8.36
C LEU A 196 -9.40 14.85 7.33
N GLU A 197 -10.35 14.27 6.60
CA GLU A 197 -11.30 14.98 5.75
C GLU A 197 -12.23 15.84 6.62
N ASP A 198 -12.02 17.15 6.48
CA ASP A 198 -12.83 18.24 7.01
C ASP A 198 -12.68 18.50 8.54
N ASP A 199 -12.02 19.62 8.84
CA ASP A 199 -11.94 20.23 10.16
C ASP A 199 -13.09 21.21 10.41
N GLY A 200 -14.05 21.34 9.48
CA GLY A 200 -15.11 22.35 9.50
C GLY A 200 -16.11 22.28 10.67
N ALA A 201 -16.08 21.20 11.47
CA ALA A 201 -16.90 21.04 12.67
C ALA A 201 -16.11 21.15 14.00
N ALA A 202 -14.78 21.21 13.96
CA ALA A 202 -13.97 21.39 15.16
C ALA A 202 -14.03 22.86 15.59
N LEU A 203 -14.39 23.10 16.86
CA LEU A 203 -14.65 24.43 17.37
C LEU A 203 -13.35 25.18 17.74
N SER A 204 -12.20 24.49 17.75
CA SER A 204 -10.88 25.09 18.00
C SER A 204 -9.69 24.36 17.35
N VAL A 205 -8.59 25.09 17.11
CA VAL A 205 -7.29 24.56 16.66
C VAL A 205 -6.76 23.44 17.56
N HIS A 206 -7.02 23.51 18.87
CA HIS A 206 -6.57 22.50 19.84
C HIS A 206 -7.24 21.14 19.63
N GLU A 207 -8.52 21.12 19.23
CA GLU A 207 -9.26 19.90 18.96
C GLU A 207 -8.76 19.23 17.67
N ILE A 208 -8.44 20.04 16.66
CA ILE A 208 -7.82 19.58 15.40
C ILE A 208 -6.48 18.90 15.68
N ASP A 209 -5.61 19.52 16.48
CA ASP A 209 -4.30 18.96 16.83
C ASP A 209 -4.41 17.66 17.62
N ARG A 210 -5.33 17.58 18.60
CA ARG A 210 -5.56 16.34 19.35
C ARG A 210 -6.08 15.21 18.46
N ARG A 211 -7.02 15.52 17.55
CA ARG A 211 -7.55 14.56 16.58
C ARG A 211 -6.45 14.05 15.66
N ARG A 212 -5.66 14.95 15.08
CA ARG A 212 -4.51 14.60 14.24
C ARG A 212 -3.53 13.72 15.00
N GLY A 213 -3.20 14.07 16.25
CA GLY A 213 -2.33 13.27 17.12
C GLY A 213 -2.88 11.88 17.47
N ALA A 214 -4.20 11.69 17.47
CA ALA A 214 -4.82 10.37 17.62
C ALA A 214 -4.74 9.53 16.34
N LEU A 215 -4.84 10.14 15.17
CA LEU A 215 -4.96 9.44 13.87
C LEU A 215 -3.61 9.18 13.18
N THR A 216 -2.62 10.06 13.36
CA THR A 216 -1.29 9.89 12.74
C THR A 216 -0.65 8.53 13.05
N PRO A 217 -0.69 8.01 14.30
CA PRO A 217 -0.20 6.67 14.59
C PRO A 217 -0.97 5.57 13.84
N LEU A 218 -2.29 5.69 13.71
CA LEU A 218 -3.13 4.73 12.99
C LEU A 218 -2.77 4.67 11.51
N ALA A 219 -2.65 5.83 10.85
CA ALA A 219 -2.27 5.91 9.45
C ALA A 219 -0.87 5.31 9.22
N ARG A 220 0.07 5.58 10.14
CA ARG A 220 1.42 5.01 10.12
C ARG A 220 1.40 3.49 10.24
N ALA A 221 0.72 2.96 11.25
CA ALA A 221 0.60 1.51 11.45
C ALA A 221 -0.11 0.83 10.26
N GLY A 222 -1.14 1.47 9.70
CA GLY A 222 -1.82 1.02 8.49
C GLY A 222 -0.87 0.90 7.28
N ARG A 223 -0.07 1.94 7.00
CA ARG A 223 0.93 1.90 5.92
C ARG A 223 1.94 0.78 6.12
N ARG A 224 2.53 0.66 7.31
CA ARG A 224 3.52 -0.40 7.63
C ARG A 224 2.93 -1.80 7.52
N ALA A 225 1.69 -2.00 7.98
CA ALA A 225 0.95 -3.25 7.80
C ALA A 225 0.70 -3.57 6.33
N LEU A 226 0.36 -2.56 5.51
CA LEU A 226 0.17 -2.74 4.08
C LEU A 226 1.49 -3.09 3.37
N VAL A 227 2.61 -2.45 3.74
CA VAL A 227 3.95 -2.82 3.26
C VAL A 227 4.26 -4.29 3.58
N ALA A 228 4.01 -4.73 4.82
CA ALA A 228 4.25 -6.12 5.23
C ALA A 228 3.34 -7.11 4.47
N ALA A 229 2.06 -6.77 4.31
CA ALA A 229 1.10 -7.61 3.59
C ALA A 229 1.38 -7.72 2.08
N CYS A 230 1.92 -6.66 1.47
CA CYS A 230 2.32 -6.62 0.06
C CYS A 230 3.82 -6.93 -0.13
N SER A 231 4.42 -7.63 0.83
CA SER A 231 5.79 -8.10 0.79
C SER A 231 5.87 -9.61 0.55
N PRO A 232 6.57 -10.08 -0.49
CA PRO A 232 6.76 -11.51 -0.76
C PRO A 232 7.86 -12.15 0.11
N ASP A 233 8.60 -11.36 0.90
CA ASP A 233 9.70 -11.84 1.76
C ASP A 233 9.25 -12.87 2.82
N GLY A 234 7.96 -12.86 3.19
CA GLY A 234 7.37 -13.80 4.15
C GLY A 234 6.42 -14.85 3.53
N TRP A 235 6.42 -14.99 2.20
CA TRP A 235 5.59 -15.98 1.51
C TRP A 235 6.27 -17.36 1.50
N PRO A 236 5.50 -18.46 1.44
CA PRO A 236 6.06 -19.78 1.17
C PRO A 236 6.93 -19.79 -0.10
N PRO A 237 7.95 -20.65 -0.18
CA PRO A 237 8.68 -20.86 -1.43
C PRO A 237 7.74 -21.33 -2.55
N ALA A 238 8.11 -21.01 -3.79
CA ALA A 238 7.38 -21.45 -4.98
C ALA A 238 7.55 -22.97 -5.21
#